data_AF-A0A6P3I6X4-F1
#
_entry.id   AF-A0A6P3I6X4-F1
#
_cell.length_a   1.000
_cell.length_b   1.000
_cell.length_c   1.000
_cell.angle_alpha   90.00
_cell.angle_beta   90.00
_cell.angle_gamma   90.00
#
_symmetry.space_group_name_H-M   'P 1'
#
loop_
_entity.id
_entity.type
_entity.pdbx_description
1 polymer ?
#
loop_
_entity_poly.entity_id
_entity_poly.type
_entity_poly.pdbx_seq_one_letter_code
_entity_poly.pdbx_strand_id
1 'polypeptide(L)'
;MMDFFNAQMRLGGLTQAPGNPVLAVQINQDKNFAFLEFRSVDETTQAMAFDGIIFQGQSLKIRRPHDYQPLPGMSENPSVYVPGEWALWGLRGAQAQPGASQPVGG
;
A
#
# COMPACT_ATOMS: atom_id res chain seq x y z
N MET A 1 -14.56 2.22 2.68
CA MET A 1 -13.09 2.14 2.89
C MET A 1 -12.53 0.83 2.35
N MET A 2 -13.11 -0.34 2.68
CA MET A 2 -12.66 -1.63 2.15
C MET A 2 -12.58 -1.67 0.61
N ASP A 3 -13.68 -1.35 -0.09
CA ASP A 3 -13.72 -1.35 -1.55
C ASP A 3 -12.72 -0.38 -2.18
N PHE A 4 -12.48 0.76 -1.52
CA PHE A 4 -11.50 1.74 -1.96
C PHE A 4 -10.09 1.13 -1.98
N PHE A 5 -9.64 0.53 -0.87
CA PHE A 5 -8.32 -0.11 -0.82
C PHE A 5 -8.22 -1.32 -1.76
N ASN A 6 -9.27 -2.15 -1.84
CA ASN A 6 -9.31 -3.26 -2.80
C ASN A 6 -9.16 -2.78 -4.25
N ALA A 7 -9.87 -1.72 -4.62
CA ALA A 7 -9.74 -1.12 -5.95
C ALA A 7 -8.33 -0.56 -6.17
N GLN A 8 -7.83 0.28 -5.26
CA GLN A 8 -6.51 0.91 -5.39
C GLN A 8 -5.38 -0.13 -5.50
N MET A 9 -5.41 -1.20 -4.70
CA MET A 9 -4.40 -2.27 -4.79
C MET A 9 -4.44 -3.00 -6.13
N ARG A 10 -5.64 -3.33 -6.63
CA ARG A 10 -5.79 -3.99 -7.94
C ARG A 10 -5.29 -3.10 -9.07
N LEU A 11 -5.67 -1.84 -9.01
CA LEU A 11 -5.30 -0.82 -9.96
C LEU A 11 -3.77 -0.60 -9.97
N GLY A 12 -3.16 -0.50 -8.79
CA GLY A 12 -1.70 -0.36 -8.64
C GLY A 12 -0.89 -1.62 -8.92
N GLY A 13 -1.52 -2.76 -9.27
CA GLY A 13 -0.82 -4.03 -9.47
C GLY A 13 -0.18 -4.59 -8.20
N LEU A 14 -0.74 -4.25 -7.03
CA LEU A 14 -0.20 -4.60 -5.71
C LEU A 14 -0.81 -5.88 -5.12
N THR A 15 -1.71 -6.53 -5.85
CA THR A 15 -2.33 -7.81 -5.44
C THR A 15 -1.50 -8.98 -5.90
N GLN A 16 -1.31 -9.98 -5.03
CA GLN A 16 -0.53 -11.18 -5.35
C GLN A 16 -1.33 -12.28 -6.05
N ALA A 17 -2.66 -12.26 -5.92
CA ALA A 17 -3.54 -13.29 -6.46
C ALA A 17 -4.91 -12.72 -6.85
N PRO A 18 -5.72 -13.44 -7.65
CA PRO A 18 -7.10 -13.07 -7.90
C PRO A 18 -7.91 -12.94 -6.59
N GLY A 19 -8.88 -12.03 -6.54
CA GLY A 19 -9.71 -11.79 -5.35
C GLY A 19 -9.42 -10.46 -4.66
N ASN A 20 -10.01 -10.24 -3.49
CA ASN A 20 -9.87 -9.00 -2.75
C ASN A 20 -8.73 -9.13 -1.72
N PRO A 21 -7.72 -8.25 -1.76
CA PRO A 21 -6.61 -8.31 -0.80
C PRO A 21 -7.02 -7.94 0.62
N VAL A 22 -7.94 -6.97 0.79
CA VAL A 22 -8.47 -6.57 2.10
C VAL A 22 -9.58 -7.53 2.50
N LEU A 23 -9.46 -8.12 3.68
CA LEU A 23 -10.43 -9.04 4.28
C LEU A 23 -11.41 -8.32 5.21
N ALA A 24 -10.90 -7.39 6.01
CA ALA A 24 -11.71 -6.63 6.95
C ALA A 24 -11.18 -5.20 7.14
N VAL A 25 -12.09 -4.30 7.49
CA VAL A 25 -11.76 -2.94 7.93
C VAL A 25 -12.53 -2.65 9.20
N GLN A 26 -11.82 -2.31 10.28
CA GLN A 26 -12.41 -1.91 11.55
C GLN A 26 -12.18 -0.42 11.76
N ILE A 27 -13.25 0.36 11.79
CA ILE A 27 -13.17 1.83 11.91
C ILE A 27 -13.49 2.22 13.35
N ASN A 28 -12.60 2.99 13.97
CA ASN A 28 -12.84 3.67 15.23
C ASN A 28 -13.10 5.16 14.94
N GLN A 29 -14.37 5.55 14.91
CA GLN A 29 -14.77 6.92 14.59
C GLN A 29 -14.42 7.89 15.73
N ASP A 30 -14.55 7.47 16.98
CA ASP A 30 -14.24 8.30 18.15
C ASP A 30 -12.77 8.72 18.21
N LYS A 31 -11.87 7.82 17.83
CA LYS A 31 -10.42 8.04 17.82
C LYS A 31 -9.86 8.37 16.43
N ASN A 32 -10.73 8.45 15.42
CA ASN A 32 -10.42 8.76 14.03
C ASN A 32 -9.27 7.91 13.42
N PHE A 33 -9.34 6.59 13.58
CA PHE A 33 -8.42 5.66 12.92
C PHE A 33 -9.14 4.40 12.44
N ALA A 34 -8.49 3.61 11.61
CA ALA A 34 -8.99 2.31 11.19
C ALA A 34 -7.87 1.26 11.18
N PHE A 35 -8.24 0.00 11.41
CA PHE A 35 -7.41 -1.16 11.13
C PHE A 35 -7.84 -1.79 9.82
N LEU A 36 -6.85 -2.16 9.00
CA LEU A 36 -7.04 -2.91 7.77
C LEU A 36 -6.41 -4.29 7.95
N GLU A 37 -7.18 -5.32 7.65
CA GLU A 37 -6.71 -6.70 7.62
C GLU A 37 -6.58 -7.16 6.17
N PHE A 38 -5.43 -7.73 5.82
CA PHE A 38 -5.16 -8.26 4.49
C PHE A 38 -5.01 -9.78 4.55
N ARG A 39 -5.27 -10.44 3.43
CA ARG A 39 -5.12 -11.91 3.31
C ARG A 39 -3.66 -12.38 3.24
N SER A 40 -2.69 -11.48 3.04
CA SER A 40 -1.27 -11.83 3.05
C SER A 40 -0.38 -10.72 3.65
N VAL A 41 0.76 -11.15 4.19
CA VAL A 41 1.78 -10.25 4.75
C VAL A 41 2.36 -9.35 3.67
N ASP A 42 2.58 -9.88 2.47
CA ASP A 42 3.14 -9.12 1.35
C ASP A 42 2.15 -8.06 0.86
N GLU A 43 0.87 -8.39 0.69
CA GLU A 43 -0.16 -7.40 0.35
C GLU A 43 -0.29 -6.32 1.44
N THR A 44 -0.12 -6.68 2.71
CA THR A 44 -0.01 -5.70 3.80
C THR A 44 1.20 -4.79 3.62
N THR A 45 2.35 -5.34 3.24
CA THR A 45 3.57 -4.56 2.94
C THR A 45 3.33 -3.62 1.76
N GLN A 46 2.74 -4.09 0.67
CA GLN A 46 2.46 -3.26 -0.50
C GLN A 46 1.47 -2.13 -0.18
N ALA A 47 0.48 -2.38 0.67
CA ALA A 47 -0.49 -1.35 1.06
C ALA A 47 0.14 -0.15 1.79
N MET A 48 1.34 -0.30 2.37
CA MET A 48 2.10 0.81 2.94
C MET A 48 2.47 1.88 1.89
N ALA A 49 2.49 1.51 0.60
CA ALA A 49 2.72 2.44 -0.51
C ALA A 49 1.65 3.53 -0.62
N PHE A 50 0.48 3.32 -0.03
CA PHE A 50 -0.63 4.27 -0.02
C PHE A 50 -0.58 5.26 1.16
N ASP A 51 0.55 5.38 1.85
CA ASP A 51 0.70 6.46 2.84
C ASP A 51 0.51 7.82 2.16
N GLY A 52 -0.42 8.62 2.69
CA GLY A 52 -0.81 9.90 2.10
C GLY A 52 -1.87 9.81 1.00
N ILE A 53 -2.44 8.63 0.72
CA ILE A 53 -3.52 8.50 -0.26
C ILE A 53 -4.73 9.35 0.12
N ILE A 54 -5.37 9.97 -0.86
CA ILE A 54 -6.57 10.78 -0.65
C ILE A 54 -7.80 9.88 -0.62
N PHE A 55 -8.52 9.89 0.49
CA PHE A 55 -9.81 9.23 0.66
C PHE A 55 -10.83 10.25 1.14
N GLN A 56 -11.92 10.43 0.39
CA GLN A 56 -12.99 11.39 0.72
C GLN A 56 -12.49 12.81 1.02
N GLY A 57 -11.47 13.26 0.28
CA GLY A 57 -10.88 14.59 0.44
C GLY A 57 -9.88 14.74 1.60
N GLN A 58 -9.58 13.65 2.32
CA GLN A 58 -8.59 13.64 3.41
C GLN A 58 -7.41 12.73 3.06
N SER A 59 -6.19 13.17 3.40
CA SER A 59 -5.00 12.33 3.29
C SER A 59 -4.96 11.32 4.43
N LEU A 60 -4.86 10.03 4.10
CA LEU A 60 -4.78 8.97 5.08
C LEU A 60 -3.32 8.73 5.49
N LYS A 61 -3.07 8.55 6.78
CA LYS A 61 -1.77 8.14 7.32
C LYS A 61 -1.77 6.64 7.56
N ILE A 62 -0.94 5.90 6.83
CA ILE A 62 -0.87 4.43 6.91
C ILE A 62 0.41 4.04 7.63
N ARG A 63 0.28 3.38 8.78
CA ARG A 63 1.42 2.92 9.59
C ARG A 63 1.20 1.48 10.02
N ARG A 64 2.29 0.74 10.20
CA ARG A 64 2.25 -0.56 10.89
C ARG A 64 1.78 -0.36 12.34
N PRO A 65 1.06 -1.33 12.94
CA PRO A 65 0.81 -1.34 14.37
C PRO A 65 2.12 -1.22 15.17
N HIS A 66 2.07 -0.57 16.33
CA HIS A 66 3.28 -0.29 17.13
C HIS A 66 4.01 -1.57 17.58
N ASP A 67 3.28 -2.66 17.77
CA ASP A 67 3.82 -3.95 18.21
C ASP A 67 4.15 -4.89 17.03
N TYR A 68 4.14 -4.39 15.78
CA TYR A 68 4.47 -5.21 14.62
C TYR A 68 5.95 -5.62 14.65
N GLN A 69 6.20 -6.93 14.67
CA GLN A 69 7.52 -7.52 14.51
C GLN A 69 7.64 -8.11 13.10
N PRO A 70 8.64 -7.68 12.30
CA PRO A 70 8.83 -8.23 10.98
C PRO A 70 9.26 -9.70 11.04
N LEU A 71 8.75 -10.47 10.08
CA LEU A 71 9.16 -11.86 9.90
C LEU A 71 10.60 -11.90 9.36
N PRO A 72 11.50 -12.74 9.92
CA PRO A 72 12.86 -12.88 9.42
C PRO A 72 12.90 -13.22 7.93
N GLY A 73 13.67 -12.46 7.15
CA GLY A 73 13.83 -12.66 5.71
C GLY A 73 12.71 -12.09 4.84
N MET A 74 11.75 -11.36 5.41
CA MET A 74 10.68 -10.69 4.65
C MET A 74 10.94 -9.19 4.52
N SER A 75 10.70 -8.64 3.33
CA SER A 75 10.86 -7.20 3.08
C SER A 75 9.73 -6.40 3.75
N GLU A 76 10.10 -5.34 4.45
CA GLU A 76 9.16 -4.46 5.18
C GLU A 76 8.72 -3.23 4.38
N ASN A 77 9.46 -2.94 3.30
CA ASN A 77 9.19 -1.83 2.41
C ASN A 77 8.34 -2.31 1.23
N PRO A 78 7.32 -1.54 0.83
CA PRO A 78 6.59 -1.83 -0.39
C PRO A 78 7.55 -1.82 -1.58
N SER A 79 7.32 -2.70 -2.55
CA SER A 79 8.16 -2.76 -3.75
C SER A 79 7.88 -1.60 -4.70
N VAL A 80 6.81 -0.83 -4.50
CA VAL A 80 6.42 0.35 -5.29
C VAL A 80 6.03 1.49 -4.33
N TYR A 81 6.45 2.71 -4.62
CA TYR A 81 5.98 3.91 -3.91
C TYR A 81 4.89 4.58 -4.76
N VAL A 82 3.70 4.82 -4.19
CA VAL A 82 2.59 5.50 -4.89
C VAL A 82 2.39 6.87 -4.22
N PRO A 83 3.06 7.94 -4.71
CA PRO A 83 2.85 9.27 -4.13
C PRO A 83 1.37 9.69 -4.25
N GLY A 84 0.86 10.44 -3.28
CA GLY A 84 -0.56 10.82 -3.21
C GLY A 84 -1.13 11.51 -4.46
N GLU A 85 -0.27 12.10 -5.30
CA GLU A 85 -0.63 12.68 -6.61
C GLU A 85 -0.96 11.62 -7.68
N TRP A 86 -0.40 10.41 -7.57
CA TRP A 86 -0.60 9.31 -8.53
C TRP A 86 -1.98 8.66 -8.40
N ALA A 87 -2.59 8.79 -7.23
CA ALA A 87 -4.00 8.43 -7.03
C ALA A 87 -4.95 9.37 -7.78
N LEU A 88 -4.54 10.63 -8.04
CA LEU A 88 -5.33 11.63 -8.78
C LEU A 88 -5.16 11.53 -10.31
N TRP A 89 -4.05 10.99 -10.80
CA TRP A 89 -3.77 10.79 -12.23
C TRP A 89 -4.14 9.43 -12.80
N GLY A 90 -4.67 8.50 -11.99
CA GLY A 90 -5.31 7.28 -12.45
C GLY A 90 -4.57 6.52 -13.56
N LEU A 91 -3.72 5.57 -13.19
CA LEU A 91 -3.61 4.32 -13.97
C LEU A 91 -3.31 4.49 -15.46
N ARG A 92 -2.16 5.07 -15.77
CA ARG A 92 -1.64 4.92 -17.12
C ARG A 92 -0.13 4.77 -17.10
N GLY A 93 0.29 3.52 -16.84
CA GLY A 93 1.58 3.03 -17.33
C GLY A 93 2.77 3.08 -16.36
N ALA A 94 2.63 2.65 -15.10
CA ALA A 94 3.79 2.40 -14.25
C ALA A 94 4.50 1.07 -14.61
N GLN A 95 4.98 0.97 -15.85
CA GLN A 95 6.31 0.41 -16.05
C GLN A 95 7.32 1.51 -15.73
N ALA A 96 8.45 1.11 -15.15
CA ALA A 96 9.59 1.90 -14.74
C ALA A 96 9.48 2.59 -13.37
N GLN A 97 9.92 1.85 -12.35
CA GLN A 97 10.96 2.43 -11.50
C GLN A 97 12.22 2.55 -12.34
N PRO A 98 12.80 3.74 -12.56
CA PRO A 98 14.22 3.81 -12.78
C PRO A 98 14.89 3.44 -11.45
N GLY A 99 15.22 2.15 -11.31
CA GLY A 99 16.18 1.67 -10.33
C GLY A 99 17.44 2.55 -10.44
N ALA A 100 17.94 3.01 -9.30
CA ALA A 100 18.95 2.24 -8.60
C ALA A 100 20.20 2.07 -9.48
N SER A 101 21.10 3.02 -9.30
CA SER A 101 22.55 2.97 -9.52
C SER A 101 23.11 1.65 -10.08
N GLN A 102 23.71 1.69 -11.27
CA GLN A 102 24.75 0.71 -11.62
C GLN A 102 26.08 1.18 -10.98
N PRO A 103 26.76 0.40 -10.13
CA PRO A 103 28.18 0.56 -9.92
C PRO A 103 28.97 -0.24 -10.98
N VAL A 104 30.26 0.11 -11.11
CA VAL A 104 31.33 -0.47 -11.96
C VAL A 104 31.33 -0.01 -13.43
N GLY A 105 32.42 0.40 -14.06
CA GLY A 105 33.83 0.55 -13.73
C GLY A 105 34.56 0.99 -15.02
N GLY A 106 35.65 1.75 -14.92
CA GLY A 106 36.45 2.24 -16.06
C GLY A 106 36.93 3.66 -15.87
#